data_AF-A0A7J8M2F9-F1
#
_entry.id   AF-A0A7J8M2F9-F1
#
_cell.length_a   1.000
_cell.length_b   1.000
_cell.length_c   1.000
_cell.angle_alpha   90.00
_cell.angle_beta   90.00
_cell.angle_gamma   90.00
#
_symmetry.space_group_name_H-M   'P 1'
#
loop_
_entity.id
_entity.type
_entity.pdbx_description
1 polymer ?
#
loop_
_entity_poly.entity_id
_entity_poly.type
_entity_poly.pdbx_seq_one_letter_code
_entity_poly.pdbx_strand_id
1 'polypeptide(L)'
;MVDPRLEAIVERMLDKCIMDGKYQQAMGIAIECRRLDKLEEAITRSDNVHGTLAYSINVSHSFVYRREYRQEVLRLLVKVYEKLPSPDYLSICQCLMFLDEPGGVANILERLLRSENKEDALLAFQIAFDLVENEHQAFLLNVRDRLSALKSLPSESVQPGYSDPATAQNENSTAPEDVQMTDESSAVTKSVHEADPKEVMYAERLTKIKGILSGETSIQLTLQFLFSYNKSDLLILKTIKQSVEMRNSVCHSATIYANAIMHAGTTVDTFLRDNLVRLLSGLIFSFTLLDYCMYWVYLTLRL
;
A
#
# COMPACT_ATOMS: atom_id res chain seq x y z
N MET A 1 2.08 17.73 -40.20
CA MET A 1 1.01 18.68 -39.86
C MET A 1 -0.30 18.06 -40.29
N VAL A 2 -1.30 18.06 -39.41
CA VAL A 2 -2.65 17.57 -39.71
C VAL A 2 -3.39 18.66 -40.50
N ASP A 3 -4.29 18.27 -41.42
CA ASP A 3 -5.11 19.23 -42.17
C ASP A 3 -6.06 19.97 -41.21
N PRO A 4 -6.05 21.31 -41.15
CA PRO A 4 -6.93 22.09 -40.28
C PRO A 4 -8.42 21.81 -40.50
N ARG A 5 -8.82 21.35 -41.70
CA ARG A 5 -10.21 20.97 -41.98
C ARG A 5 -10.64 19.71 -41.23
N LEU A 6 -9.73 18.73 -41.12
CA LEU A 6 -9.98 17.49 -40.38
C LEU A 6 -10.06 17.76 -38.88
N GLU A 7 -9.13 18.58 -38.36
CA GLU A 7 -9.15 19.03 -36.97
C GLU A 7 -10.47 19.74 -36.62
N ALA A 8 -10.91 20.69 -37.46
CA ALA A 8 -12.16 21.42 -37.26
C ALA A 8 -13.42 20.54 -37.33
N ILE A 9 -13.38 19.37 -37.98
CA ILE A 9 -14.50 18.42 -37.98
C ILE A 9 -14.56 17.68 -36.64
N VAL A 10 -13.41 17.20 -36.15
CA VAL A 10 -13.32 16.49 -34.86
C VAL A 10 -13.70 17.43 -33.72
N GLU A 11 -13.19 18.67 -33.71
CA GLU A 11 -13.55 19.65 -32.69
C GLU A 11 -15.06 19.94 -32.67
N ARG A 12 -15.68 20.13 -33.84
CA ARG A 12 -17.14 20.30 -33.94
C ARG A 12 -17.93 19.10 -33.43
N MET A 13 -17.45 17.88 -33.67
CA MET A 13 -18.09 16.68 -33.13
C MET A 13 -17.96 16.60 -31.60
N LEU A 14 -16.81 16.97 -31.07
CA LEU A 14 -16.52 16.90 -29.64
C LEU A 14 -17.32 17.97 -28.87
N ASP A 15 -17.35 19.20 -29.38
CA ASP A 15 -18.16 20.28 -28.81
C ASP A 15 -19.65 19.95 -28.85
N LYS A 16 -20.13 19.33 -29.94
CA LYS A 16 -21.52 18.85 -30.03
C LYS A 16 -21.82 17.77 -28.99
N CYS A 17 -20.92 16.82 -28.76
CA CYS A 17 -21.12 15.80 -27.73
C CYS A 17 -21.20 16.41 -26.33
N ILE A 18 -20.36 17.40 -26.03
CA ILE A 18 -20.39 18.13 -24.75
C ILE A 18 -21.71 18.91 -24.61
N MET A 19 -22.16 19.61 -25.66
CA MET A 19 -23.45 20.33 -25.64
C MET A 19 -24.66 19.41 -25.48
N ASP A 20 -24.61 18.22 -26.08
CA ASP A 20 -25.66 17.20 -25.98
C ASP A 20 -25.63 16.43 -24.64
N GLY A 21 -24.72 16.76 -23.71
CA GLY A 21 -24.56 16.06 -22.42
C GLY A 21 -23.95 14.65 -22.54
N LYS A 22 -23.41 14.29 -23.71
CA LYS A 22 -22.81 12.98 -24.02
C LYS A 22 -21.33 12.94 -23.64
N TYR A 23 -21.05 13.15 -22.36
CA TYR A 23 -19.67 13.29 -21.85
C TYR A 23 -18.84 12.02 -22.04
N GLN A 24 -19.39 10.83 -21.82
CA GLN A 24 -18.66 9.56 -21.97
C GLN A 24 -18.13 9.36 -23.40
N GLN A 25 -18.92 9.74 -24.41
CA GLN A 25 -18.52 9.68 -25.82
C GLN A 25 -17.47 10.75 -26.12
N ALA A 26 -17.67 11.99 -25.65
CA ALA A 26 -16.69 13.06 -25.82
C ALA A 26 -15.32 12.69 -25.24
N MET A 27 -15.31 12.04 -24.08
CA MET A 27 -14.09 11.55 -23.43
C MET A 27 -13.42 10.43 -24.22
N GLY A 28 -14.19 9.47 -24.76
CA GLY A 28 -13.65 8.42 -25.63
C GLY A 28 -12.92 9.01 -26.84
N ILE A 29 -13.57 9.96 -27.52
CA ILE A 29 -12.98 10.67 -28.67
C ILE A 29 -11.74 11.46 -28.23
N ALA A 30 -11.79 12.17 -27.09
CA ALA A 30 -10.66 12.95 -26.58
C ALA A 30 -9.43 12.07 -26.28
N ILE A 31 -9.64 10.88 -25.69
CA ILE A 31 -8.60 9.91 -25.38
C ILE A 31 -8.00 9.33 -26.67
N GLU A 32 -8.83 8.97 -27.66
CA GLU A 32 -8.35 8.48 -28.97
C GLU A 32 -7.54 9.54 -29.71
N CYS A 33 -7.99 10.80 -29.67
CA CYS A 33 -7.32 11.93 -30.29
C CYS A 33 -6.09 12.43 -29.51
N ARG A 34 -5.84 11.88 -28.31
CA ARG A 34 -4.79 12.31 -27.38
C ARG A 34 -4.85 13.79 -26.99
N ARG A 35 -6.06 14.34 -26.92
CA ARG A 35 -6.34 15.74 -26.54
C ARG A 35 -6.75 15.81 -25.06
N LEU A 36 -5.76 15.97 -24.19
CA LEU A 36 -5.95 16.03 -22.74
C LEU A 36 -6.73 17.28 -22.28
N ASP A 37 -6.58 18.37 -23.01
CA ASP A 37 -7.33 19.62 -22.82
C ASP A 37 -8.85 19.38 -22.95
N LYS A 38 -9.25 18.66 -24.01
CA LYS A 38 -10.66 18.32 -24.25
C LYS A 38 -11.20 17.28 -23.28
N LEU A 39 -10.35 16.39 -22.78
CA LEU A 39 -10.70 15.45 -21.71
C LEU A 39 -10.99 16.21 -20.40
N GLU A 40 -10.13 17.15 -19.99
CA GLU A 40 -10.35 17.99 -18.80
C GLU A 40 -11.64 18.82 -18.94
N GLU A 41 -11.86 19.41 -20.12
CA GLU A 41 -13.09 20.17 -20.41
C GLU A 41 -14.35 19.30 -20.28
N ALA A 42 -14.34 18.10 -20.84
CA ALA A 42 -15.48 17.18 -20.78
C ALA A 42 -15.78 16.74 -19.33
N ILE A 43 -14.76 16.48 -18.51
CA ILE A 43 -14.93 16.10 -17.11
C ILE A 43 -15.49 17.28 -16.30
N THR A 44 -14.91 18.47 -16.44
CA THR A 44 -15.27 19.64 -15.65
C THR A 44 -16.66 20.17 -15.97
N ARG A 45 -17.10 20.03 -17.22
CA ARG A 45 -18.46 20.43 -17.64
C ARG A 45 -19.54 19.38 -17.34
N SER A 46 -19.17 18.19 -16.87
CA SER A 46 -20.13 17.12 -16.62
C SER A 46 -20.97 17.36 -15.38
N ASP A 47 -22.25 16.96 -15.43
CA ASP A 47 -23.17 17.08 -14.30
C ASP A 47 -22.75 16.19 -13.11
N ASN A 48 -22.03 15.10 -13.38
CA ASN A 48 -21.53 14.16 -12.39
C ASN A 48 -20.02 13.96 -12.56
N VAL A 49 -19.24 14.89 -11.99
CA VAL A 49 -17.78 14.90 -12.08
C VAL A 49 -17.14 13.65 -11.46
N HIS A 50 -17.67 13.15 -10.34
CA HIS A 50 -17.16 11.94 -9.70
C HIS A 50 -17.35 10.70 -10.59
N GLY A 51 -18.53 10.56 -11.20
CA GLY A 51 -18.83 9.46 -12.12
C GLY A 51 -18.02 9.51 -13.41
N THR A 52 -17.79 10.71 -13.97
CA THR A 52 -16.96 10.86 -15.17
C THR A 52 -15.48 10.65 -14.88
N LEU A 53 -14.98 11.03 -13.71
CA LEU A 53 -13.61 10.71 -13.29
C LEU A 53 -13.40 9.20 -13.13
N ALA A 54 -14.29 8.50 -12.43
CA ALA A 54 -14.22 7.04 -12.29
C ALA A 54 -14.29 6.33 -13.66
N TYR A 55 -15.16 6.81 -14.56
CA TYR A 55 -15.22 6.32 -15.93
C TYR A 55 -13.91 6.60 -16.70
N SER A 56 -13.30 7.77 -16.51
CA SER A 56 -12.00 8.12 -17.12
C SER A 56 -10.90 7.15 -16.73
N ILE A 57 -10.82 6.80 -15.44
CA ILE A 57 -9.86 5.81 -14.93
C ILE A 57 -10.09 4.48 -15.65
N ASN A 58 -11.32 3.97 -15.63
CA ASN A 58 -11.64 2.68 -16.26
C ASN A 58 -11.31 2.66 -17.77
N VAL A 59 -11.69 3.70 -18.51
CA VAL A 59 -11.37 3.81 -19.94
C VAL A 59 -9.87 3.89 -20.18
N SER A 60 -9.13 4.62 -19.33
CA SER A 60 -7.68 4.72 -19.42
C SER A 60 -7.00 3.35 -19.22
N HIS A 61 -7.50 2.52 -18.31
CA HIS A 61 -6.96 1.17 -18.10
C HIS A 61 -7.35 0.19 -19.22
N SER A 62 -8.59 0.26 -19.68
CA SER A 62 -9.15 -0.71 -20.64
C SER A 62 -8.70 -0.45 -22.08
N PHE A 63 -8.58 0.81 -22.50
CA PHE A 63 -8.41 1.17 -23.91
C PHE A 63 -7.09 1.88 -24.21
N VAL A 64 -6.40 2.47 -23.23
CA VAL A 64 -5.11 3.13 -23.47
C VAL A 64 -3.97 2.12 -23.39
N TYR A 65 -3.52 1.66 -24.56
CA TYR A 65 -2.45 0.69 -24.69
C TYR A 65 -1.06 1.25 -24.33
N ARG A 66 -0.76 2.50 -24.70
CA ARG A 66 0.57 3.10 -24.45
C ARG A 66 0.70 3.54 -23.00
N ARG A 67 1.72 3.00 -22.32
CA ARG A 67 1.99 3.29 -20.90
C ARG A 67 2.22 4.78 -20.66
N GLU A 68 3.00 5.44 -21.50
CA GLU A 68 3.37 6.85 -21.33
C GLU A 68 2.12 7.73 -21.38
N TYR A 69 1.27 7.52 -22.39
CA TYR A 69 0.03 8.27 -22.53
C TYR A 69 -0.98 7.94 -21.41
N ARG A 70 -1.07 6.68 -20.97
CA ARG A 70 -1.89 6.32 -19.81
C ARG A 70 -1.45 7.08 -18.54
N GLN A 71 -0.14 7.21 -18.32
CA GLN A 71 0.38 8.00 -17.21
C GLN A 71 0.06 9.50 -17.36
N GLU A 72 0.12 10.07 -18.58
CA GLU A 72 -0.29 11.45 -18.81
C GLU A 72 -1.77 11.68 -18.47
N VAL A 73 -2.65 10.75 -18.86
CA VAL A 73 -4.07 10.79 -18.50
C VAL A 73 -4.25 10.72 -16.99
N LEU A 74 -3.63 9.75 -16.30
CA LEU A 74 -3.74 9.61 -14.84
C LEU A 74 -3.21 10.85 -14.10
N ARG A 75 -2.11 11.45 -14.55
CA ARG A 75 -1.60 12.72 -13.98
C ARG A 75 -2.58 13.87 -14.16
N LEU A 76 -3.30 13.93 -15.29
CA LEU A 76 -4.36 14.90 -15.48
C LEU A 76 -5.51 14.65 -14.50
N LEU A 77 -5.95 13.39 -14.35
CA LEU A 77 -7.04 13.04 -13.43
C LEU A 77 -6.71 13.43 -11.99
N VAL A 78 -5.49 13.16 -11.51
CA VAL A 78 -5.03 13.59 -10.18
C VAL A 78 -5.18 15.11 -10.02
N LYS A 79 -4.72 15.90 -11.00
CA LYS A 79 -4.87 17.36 -10.97
C LYS A 79 -6.32 17.82 -10.95
N VAL A 80 -7.21 17.12 -11.65
CA VAL A 80 -8.64 17.45 -11.66
C VAL A 80 -9.27 17.12 -10.30
N TYR A 81 -8.97 15.95 -9.74
CA TYR A 81 -9.43 15.57 -8.40
C TYR A 81 -9.00 16.57 -7.32
N GLU A 82 -7.75 17.05 -7.35
CA GLU A 82 -7.22 18.02 -6.38
C GLU A 82 -7.87 19.41 -6.47
N LYS A 83 -8.40 19.79 -7.64
CA LYS A 83 -9.13 21.05 -7.84
C LYS A 83 -10.56 21.00 -7.32
N LEU A 84 -11.10 19.82 -7.01
CA LEU A 84 -12.47 19.68 -6.52
C LEU A 84 -12.60 20.24 -5.10
N PRO A 85 -13.78 20.81 -4.74
CA PRO A 85 -14.02 21.31 -3.40
C PRO A 85 -13.96 20.20 -2.33
N SER A 86 -14.33 18.98 -2.70
CA SER A 86 -14.25 17.77 -1.89
C SER A 86 -13.44 16.70 -2.63
N PRO A 87 -12.11 16.67 -2.46
CA PRO A 87 -11.26 15.69 -3.14
C PRO A 87 -11.53 14.28 -2.60
N ASP A 88 -11.72 13.34 -3.52
CA ASP A 88 -11.80 11.91 -3.20
C ASP A 88 -10.38 11.35 -3.08
N TYR A 89 -9.87 11.33 -1.85
CA TYR A 89 -8.51 10.87 -1.57
C TYR A 89 -8.29 9.39 -1.93
N LEU A 90 -9.31 8.54 -1.91
CA LEU A 90 -9.18 7.14 -2.29
C LEU A 90 -8.87 7.03 -3.79
N SER A 91 -9.68 7.68 -4.63
CA SER A 91 -9.47 7.72 -6.08
C SER A 91 -8.13 8.38 -6.46
N ILE A 92 -7.70 9.42 -5.74
CA ILE A 92 -6.39 10.06 -5.96
C ILE A 92 -5.26 9.08 -5.64
N CYS A 93 -5.30 8.41 -4.47
CA CYS A 93 -4.29 7.43 -4.09
C CYS A 93 -4.22 6.27 -5.08
N GLN A 94 -5.36 5.77 -5.57
CA GLN A 94 -5.40 4.76 -6.63
C GLN A 94 -4.72 5.24 -7.92
N CYS A 95 -4.94 6.49 -8.33
CA CYS A 95 -4.24 7.04 -9.48
C CYS A 95 -2.72 7.14 -9.23
N LEU A 96 -2.30 7.54 -8.03
CA LEU A 96 -0.88 7.65 -7.66
C LEU A 96 -0.18 6.29 -7.58
N MET A 97 -0.89 5.25 -7.15
CA MET A 97 -0.45 3.85 -7.21
C MET A 97 -0.13 3.44 -8.65
N PHE A 98 -1.07 3.66 -9.58
CA PHE A 98 -0.84 3.36 -11.00
C PHE A 98 0.27 4.21 -11.64
N LEU A 99 0.56 5.38 -11.07
CA LEU A 99 1.67 6.25 -11.48
C LEU A 99 3.01 5.86 -10.85
N ASP A 100 3.03 4.96 -9.85
CA ASP A 100 4.20 4.59 -9.06
C ASP A 100 4.83 5.80 -8.33
N GLU A 101 3.97 6.67 -7.77
CA GLU A 101 4.36 7.92 -7.11
C GLU A 101 4.12 7.86 -5.58
N PRO A 102 5.00 7.19 -4.81
CA PRO A 102 4.82 7.02 -3.36
C PRO A 102 4.87 8.35 -2.58
N GLY A 103 5.51 9.38 -3.15
CA GLY A 103 5.58 10.71 -2.54
C GLY A 103 4.21 11.40 -2.46
N GLY A 104 3.39 11.29 -3.50
CA GLY A 104 2.04 11.87 -3.50
C GLY A 104 1.15 11.23 -2.44
N VAL A 105 1.21 9.91 -2.33
CA VAL A 105 0.45 9.15 -1.31
C VAL A 105 0.89 9.53 0.10
N ALA A 106 2.20 9.60 0.35
CA ALA A 106 2.74 10.02 1.65
C ALA A 106 2.26 11.43 2.05
N ASN A 107 2.25 12.39 1.12
CA ASN A 107 1.77 13.75 1.40
C ASN A 107 0.27 13.78 1.73
N ILE A 108 -0.55 12.98 1.03
CA ILE A 108 -1.99 12.87 1.32
C ILE A 108 -2.21 12.27 2.70
N LEU A 109 -1.53 11.17 3.01
CA LEU A 109 -1.61 10.52 4.32
C LEU A 109 -1.15 11.45 5.44
N GLU A 110 -0.05 12.18 5.26
CA GLU A 110 0.40 13.17 6.25
C GLU A 110 -0.67 14.24 6.50
N ARG A 111 -1.23 14.82 5.43
CA ARG A 111 -2.28 15.84 5.53
C ARG A 111 -3.51 15.31 6.29
N LEU A 112 -3.95 14.09 6.00
CA LEU A 112 -5.09 13.46 6.66
C LEU A 112 -4.81 13.15 8.14
N LEU A 113 -3.59 12.71 8.47
CA LEU A 113 -3.21 12.39 9.85
C LEU A 113 -3.08 13.63 10.74
N ARG A 114 -2.61 14.75 10.18
CA ARG A 114 -2.48 16.04 10.86
C ARG A 114 -3.80 16.77 11.03
N SER A 115 -4.84 16.39 10.29
CA SER A 115 -6.18 16.96 10.45
C SER A 115 -6.73 16.70 11.86
N GLU A 116 -7.40 17.69 12.43
CA GLU A 116 -8.07 17.55 13.74
C GLU A 116 -9.29 16.63 13.65
N ASN A 117 -9.89 16.52 12.47
CA ASN A 117 -11.06 15.69 12.25
C ASN A 117 -10.74 14.20 12.38
N LYS A 118 -11.59 13.46 13.12
CA LYS A 118 -11.43 12.02 13.31
C LYS A 118 -11.71 11.25 12.02
N GLU A 119 -12.65 11.72 11.21
CA GLU A 119 -13.01 11.06 9.94
C GLU A 119 -11.85 11.04 8.95
N ASP A 120 -11.08 12.12 8.88
CA ASP A 120 -9.90 12.22 8.01
C ASP A 120 -8.81 11.22 8.43
N ALA A 121 -8.61 11.03 9.73
CA ALA A 121 -7.68 10.03 10.25
C ALA A 121 -8.15 8.60 9.94
N LEU A 122 -9.46 8.34 10.04
CA LEU A 122 -10.04 7.04 9.66
C LEU A 122 -9.88 6.78 8.15
N LEU A 123 -10.10 7.80 7.31
CA LEU A 123 -9.88 7.71 5.88
C LEU A 123 -8.41 7.41 5.55
N ALA A 124 -7.46 8.01 6.27
CA ALA A 124 -6.04 7.68 6.13
C ALA A 124 -5.75 6.21 6.44
N PHE A 125 -6.39 5.64 7.48
CA PHE A 125 -6.24 4.21 7.78
C PHE A 125 -6.90 3.32 6.72
N GLN A 126 -8.06 3.71 6.19
CA GLN A 126 -8.71 2.98 5.09
C GLN A 126 -7.82 2.95 3.84
N ILE A 127 -7.26 4.09 3.45
CA ILE A 127 -6.30 4.17 2.34
C ILE A 127 -5.08 3.29 2.62
N ALA A 128 -4.56 3.29 3.85
CA ALA A 128 -3.42 2.44 4.21
C ALA A 128 -3.73 0.93 4.09
N PHE A 129 -4.92 0.48 4.47
CA PHE A 129 -5.34 -0.92 4.26
C PHE A 129 -5.54 -1.24 2.78
N ASP A 130 -6.18 -0.37 2.00
CA ASP A 130 -6.35 -0.54 0.55
C ASP A 130 -4.99 -0.62 -0.17
N LEU A 131 -4.01 0.16 0.27
CA LEU A 131 -2.63 0.08 -0.23
C LEU A 131 -1.99 -1.27 0.06
N VAL A 132 -2.15 -1.80 1.28
CA VAL A 132 -1.59 -3.10 1.67
C VAL A 132 -2.19 -4.25 0.85
N GLU A 133 -3.46 -4.15 0.47
CA GLU A 133 -4.13 -5.18 -0.34
C GLU A 133 -3.77 -5.11 -1.83
N ASN A 134 -3.44 -3.92 -2.36
CA ASN A 134 -3.30 -3.70 -3.80
C ASN A 134 -1.86 -3.43 -4.29
N GLU A 135 -0.92 -3.05 -3.43
CA GLU A 135 0.45 -2.69 -3.82
C GLU A 135 1.53 -3.66 -3.33
N HIS A 136 2.70 -3.60 -3.99
CA HIS A 136 3.87 -4.38 -3.57
C HIS A 136 4.56 -3.77 -2.34
N GLN A 137 5.13 -4.63 -1.51
CA GLN A 137 5.81 -4.23 -0.26
C GLN A 137 6.89 -3.14 -0.46
N ALA A 138 7.61 -3.14 -1.59
CA ALA A 138 8.61 -2.12 -1.88
C ALA A 138 8.00 -0.70 -1.94
N PHE A 139 6.82 -0.55 -2.55
CA PHE A 139 6.10 0.72 -2.62
C PHE A 139 5.65 1.16 -1.22
N LEU A 140 5.07 0.24 -0.44
CA LEU A 140 4.59 0.50 0.92
C LEU A 140 5.71 0.97 1.86
N LEU A 141 6.87 0.33 1.79
CA LEU A 141 8.05 0.73 2.57
C LEU A 141 8.53 2.13 2.18
N ASN A 142 8.52 2.46 0.88
CA ASN A 142 8.87 3.80 0.40
C ASN A 142 7.88 4.87 0.92
N VAL A 143 6.57 4.58 0.94
CA VAL A 143 5.56 5.49 1.52
C VAL A 143 5.82 5.70 3.01
N ARG A 144 6.05 4.61 3.75
CA ARG A 144 6.33 4.62 5.19
C ARG A 144 7.59 5.44 5.55
N ASP A 145 8.65 5.27 4.78
CA ASP A 145 9.92 5.93 5.05
C ASP A 145 9.82 7.45 4.76
N ARG A 146 9.07 7.84 3.71
CA ARG A 146 8.76 9.25 3.40
C ARG A 146 7.92 9.93 4.47
N LEU A 147 6.91 9.24 5.01
CA LEU A 147 6.13 9.73 6.16
C LEU A 147 7.01 10.02 7.39
N SER A 148 8.10 9.26 7.56
CA SER A 148 9.06 9.47 8.65
C SER A 148 9.96 10.68 8.40
N ALA A 149 10.39 10.89 7.15
CA ALA A 149 11.20 12.04 6.76
C ALA A 149 10.44 13.37 6.91
N LEU A 150 9.14 13.40 6.61
CA LEU A 150 8.31 14.60 6.72
C LEU A 150 8.15 15.09 8.17
N LYS A 151 8.25 14.18 9.16
CA LYS A 151 8.32 14.55 10.59
C LYS A 151 9.54 15.41 10.94
N SER A 152 10.63 15.31 10.17
CA SER A 152 11.89 16.02 10.46
C SER A 152 11.92 17.47 9.97
N LEU A 153 10.87 17.94 9.26
CA LEU A 153 10.80 19.32 8.79
C LEU A 153 9.55 20.05 9.34
N PRO A 154 9.74 20.87 10.39
CA PRO A 154 8.91 22.06 10.56
C PRO A 154 9.73 23.36 10.38
N SER A 155 9.31 24.14 9.38
CA SER A 155 9.42 25.60 9.20
C SER A 155 10.68 26.28 8.61
N GLU A 156 10.44 26.83 7.41
CA GLU A 156 10.98 28.01 6.71
C GLU A 156 12.34 28.01 5.99
N SER A 157 12.24 28.24 4.68
CA SER A 157 13.27 28.68 3.76
C SER A 157 13.56 30.17 3.88
N VAL A 158 14.82 30.56 4.10
CA VAL A 158 15.49 31.66 3.38
C VAL A 158 16.98 31.31 3.21
N GLN A 159 17.44 31.20 1.97
CA GLN A 159 18.86 31.32 1.58
C GLN A 159 19.04 32.69 0.86
N PRO A 160 20.26 33.18 0.47
CA PRO A 160 21.64 32.66 0.66
C PRO A 160 22.66 33.75 1.07
N GLY A 161 23.92 33.37 1.36
CA GLY A 161 25.03 34.32 1.47
C GLY A 161 26.40 33.66 1.66
N TYR A 162 27.23 33.76 0.62
CA TYR A 162 28.57 33.19 0.44
C TYR A 162 29.64 33.89 1.31
N SER A 163 30.56 33.13 1.94
CA SER A 163 32.02 33.34 1.94
C SER A 163 32.75 32.59 3.07
N ASP A 164 33.53 31.58 2.72
CA ASP A 164 34.80 31.23 3.39
C ASP A 164 35.79 32.43 3.30
N PRO A 165 36.84 32.58 4.14
CA PRO A 165 37.75 31.48 4.50
C PRO A 165 38.44 31.52 5.88
N ALA A 166 39.17 30.43 6.14
CA ALA A 166 40.52 30.38 6.74
C ALA A 166 40.70 29.86 8.19
N THR A 167 41.19 28.62 8.25
CA THR A 167 42.41 28.17 8.98
C THR A 167 42.36 27.94 10.49
N ALA A 168 42.51 26.68 10.91
CA ALA A 168 43.66 26.16 11.68
C ALA A 168 43.31 24.91 12.53
N GLN A 169 43.85 23.76 12.11
CA GLN A 169 44.67 22.82 12.88
C GLN A 169 44.28 22.48 14.34
N ASN A 170 43.96 21.21 14.62
CA ASN A 170 44.95 20.21 15.05
C ASN A 170 44.30 18.88 15.45
N GLU A 171 44.82 17.80 14.84
CA GLU A 171 44.73 16.43 15.32
C GLU A 171 45.63 16.28 16.56
N ASN A 172 45.18 15.60 17.62
CA ASN A 172 45.79 14.33 18.04
C ASN A 172 45.18 13.72 19.31
N SER A 173 44.99 12.40 19.22
CA SER A 173 45.39 11.38 20.19
C SER A 173 44.45 10.91 21.32
N THR A 174 44.28 9.58 21.28
CA THR A 174 44.33 8.57 22.36
C THR A 174 43.12 8.33 23.26
N ALA A 175 42.52 7.14 23.07
CA ALA A 175 42.01 6.23 24.10
C ALA A 175 43.16 5.79 25.06
N PRO A 176 42.97 5.13 26.23
CA PRO A 176 41.84 4.24 26.59
C PRO A 176 41.38 4.25 28.08
N GLU A 177 40.45 3.33 28.43
CA GLU A 177 40.30 2.65 29.74
C GLU A 177 39.84 3.51 30.95
N ASP A 178 38.99 3.12 31.91
CA ASP A 178 38.30 1.89 32.32
C ASP A 178 37.34 2.23 33.51
N VAL A 179 36.47 1.29 33.92
CA VAL A 179 35.79 1.13 35.24
C VAL A 179 34.60 2.03 35.72
N GLN A 180 33.38 1.50 35.55
CA GLN A 180 32.37 1.06 36.56
C GLN A 180 32.02 1.84 37.89
N MET A 181 30.68 1.93 38.12
CA MET A 181 29.87 2.09 39.39
C MET A 181 29.89 3.50 40.06
N THR A 182 28.83 4.13 40.61
CA THR A 182 27.57 3.72 41.26
C THR A 182 26.67 4.97 41.45
N ASP A 183 25.35 4.74 41.43
CA ASP A 183 24.19 5.39 42.07
C ASP A 183 24.07 6.89 42.47
N GLU A 184 22.91 7.42 42.05
CA GLU A 184 21.98 8.40 42.63
C GLU A 184 22.35 9.88 42.94
N SER A 185 21.85 10.73 42.03
CA SER A 185 20.99 11.92 42.25
C SER A 185 21.58 13.21 42.84
N SER A 186 21.80 14.22 41.98
CA SER A 186 20.85 15.35 41.84
C SER A 186 21.32 16.43 40.85
N ALA A 187 20.36 16.87 40.03
CA ALA A 187 20.21 18.20 39.43
C ALA A 187 21.12 18.61 38.25
N VAL A 188 20.67 18.30 37.02
CA VAL A 188 20.62 19.29 35.93
C VAL A 188 19.27 19.22 35.23
N THR A 189 18.42 20.17 35.61
CA THR A 189 17.20 20.61 34.94
C THR A 189 17.47 20.94 33.47
N LYS A 190 16.89 20.21 32.52
CA LYS A 190 16.62 20.70 31.15
C LYS A 190 15.31 20.12 30.60
N SER A 191 14.28 20.95 30.73
CA SER A 191 13.07 21.05 29.90
C SER A 191 12.36 19.76 29.50
N VAL A 192 11.41 19.36 30.34
CA VAL A 192 10.15 18.75 29.86
C VAL A 192 9.48 19.81 28.98
N HIS A 193 9.59 19.67 27.66
CA HIS A 193 8.63 20.31 26.77
C HIS A 193 7.30 19.59 27.00
N GLU A 194 6.31 20.30 27.56
CA GLU A 194 4.91 19.90 27.43
C GLU A 194 4.64 19.72 25.94
N ALA A 195 4.52 18.46 25.51
CA ALA A 195 4.17 18.15 24.14
C ALA A 195 2.75 18.66 23.90
N ASP A 196 2.57 19.49 22.87
CA ASP A 196 1.25 19.93 22.42
C ASP A 196 0.36 18.68 22.24
N PRO A 197 -0.85 18.63 22.84
CA PRO A 197 -1.78 17.52 22.69
C PRO A 197 -1.99 17.06 21.24
N LYS A 198 -1.87 17.98 20.27
CA LYS A 198 -2.00 17.68 18.84
C LYS A 198 -0.86 16.83 18.29
N GLU A 199 0.37 17.12 18.71
CA GLU A 199 1.56 16.37 18.29
C GLU A 199 1.57 14.96 18.89
N VAL A 200 1.06 14.80 20.12
CA VAL A 200 0.88 13.47 20.75
C VAL A 200 -0.13 12.64 19.97
N MET A 201 -1.30 13.20 19.64
CA MET A 201 -2.32 12.52 18.83
C MET A 201 -1.80 12.13 17.44
N TYR A 202 -1.08 13.03 16.78
CA TYR A 202 -0.46 12.75 15.49
C TYR A 202 0.57 11.62 15.59
N ALA A 203 1.45 11.65 16.60
CA ALA A 203 2.46 10.62 16.80
C ALA A 203 1.85 9.22 17.04
N GLU A 204 0.75 9.13 17.78
CA GLU A 204 0.00 7.89 17.95
C GLU A 204 -0.59 7.39 16.63
N ARG A 205 -1.26 8.26 15.85
CA ARG A 205 -1.84 7.90 14.55
C ARG A 205 -0.77 7.48 13.55
N LEU A 206 0.37 8.18 13.54
CA LEU A 206 1.53 7.86 12.71
C LEU A 206 2.13 6.50 13.06
N THR A 207 2.18 6.14 14.35
CA THR A 207 2.66 4.81 14.75
C THR A 207 1.73 3.72 14.24
N LYS A 208 0.41 3.92 14.35
CA LYS A 208 -0.60 2.98 13.84
C LYS A 208 -0.51 2.81 12.32
N ILE A 209 -0.44 3.90 11.56
CA ILE A 209 -0.38 3.81 10.08
C ILE A 209 0.90 3.11 9.62
N LYS A 210 2.03 3.35 10.30
CA LYS A 210 3.30 2.65 9.99
C LYS A 210 3.19 1.15 10.25
N GLY A 211 2.50 0.74 11.30
CA GLY A 211 2.21 -0.67 11.55
C GLY A 211 1.35 -1.30 10.45
N ILE A 212 0.34 -0.56 9.97
CA ILE A 212 -0.50 -1.00 8.84
C ILE A 212 0.34 -1.13 7.57
N LEU A 213 1.09 -0.09 7.19
CA LEU A 213 1.94 -0.08 5.98
C LEU A 213 3.11 -1.08 6.04
N SER A 214 3.46 -1.60 7.22
CA SER A 214 4.42 -2.71 7.34
C SER A 214 3.83 -4.05 6.86
N GLY A 215 2.49 -4.16 6.83
CA GLY A 215 1.75 -5.40 6.54
C GLY A 215 1.53 -6.28 7.77
N GLU A 216 2.33 -6.12 8.83
CA GLU A 216 2.26 -6.91 10.07
C GLU A 216 0.87 -6.89 10.71
N THR A 217 0.23 -5.72 10.78
CA THR A 217 -1.12 -5.59 11.34
C THR A 217 -2.15 -6.38 10.53
N SER A 218 -2.07 -6.34 9.20
CA SER A 218 -3.00 -7.07 8.33
C SER A 218 -2.84 -8.59 8.50
N ILE A 219 -1.59 -9.05 8.55
CA ILE A 219 -1.25 -10.45 8.80
C ILE A 219 -1.78 -10.90 10.17
N GLN A 220 -1.58 -10.11 11.21
CA GLN A 220 -2.04 -10.44 12.56
C GLN A 220 -3.57 -10.54 12.65
N LEU A 221 -4.29 -9.59 12.04
CA LEU A 221 -5.75 -9.60 11.99
C LEU A 221 -6.26 -10.83 11.22
N THR A 222 -5.65 -11.14 10.08
CA THR A 222 -6.00 -12.31 9.26
C THR A 222 -5.77 -13.60 10.04
N LEU A 223 -4.61 -13.74 10.71
CA LEU A 223 -4.31 -14.89 11.56
C LEU A 223 -5.31 -15.05 12.70
N GLN A 224 -5.65 -13.95 13.39
CA GLN A 224 -6.63 -13.97 14.48
C GLN A 224 -8.01 -14.41 13.97
N PHE A 225 -8.42 -13.93 12.79
CA PHE A 225 -9.68 -14.30 12.15
C PHE A 225 -9.69 -15.79 11.78
N LEU A 226 -8.66 -16.27 11.08
CA LEU A 226 -8.55 -17.65 10.64
C LEU A 226 -8.48 -18.63 11.82
N PHE A 227 -7.74 -18.29 12.87
CA PHE A 227 -7.67 -19.08 14.10
C PHE A 227 -9.03 -19.15 14.81
N SER A 228 -9.68 -17.99 15.02
CA SER A 228 -10.92 -17.91 15.80
C SER A 228 -12.13 -18.49 15.06
N TYR A 229 -12.11 -18.42 13.73
CA TYR A 229 -13.21 -18.85 12.87
C TYR A 229 -12.88 -20.09 12.05
N ASN A 230 -12.07 -20.99 12.61
CA ASN A 230 -11.75 -22.27 11.99
C ASN A 230 -12.94 -23.24 12.11
N LYS A 231 -13.55 -23.58 10.96
CA LYS A 231 -14.65 -24.56 10.85
C LYS A 231 -14.22 -25.87 10.18
N SER A 232 -12.93 -26.20 10.22
CA SER A 232 -12.40 -27.43 9.64
C SER A 232 -12.92 -28.68 10.37
N ASP A 233 -13.47 -29.62 9.61
CA ASP A 233 -13.97 -30.89 10.15
C ASP A 233 -12.89 -31.98 10.10
N LEU A 234 -12.39 -32.37 11.28
CA LEU A 234 -11.42 -33.45 11.41
C LEU A 234 -11.98 -34.83 11.02
N LEU A 235 -13.31 -35.00 10.95
CA LEU A 235 -13.91 -36.25 10.53
C LEU A 235 -13.61 -36.55 9.06
N ILE A 236 -13.60 -35.52 8.20
CA ILE A 236 -13.24 -35.66 6.78
C ILE A 236 -11.83 -36.24 6.65
N LEU A 237 -10.87 -35.71 7.41
CA LEU A 237 -9.49 -36.19 7.41
C LEU A 237 -9.37 -37.63 7.95
N LYS A 238 -10.18 -38.01 8.94
CA LYS A 238 -10.23 -39.40 9.45
C LYS A 238 -10.76 -40.36 8.40
N THR A 239 -11.83 -40.00 7.68
CA THR A 239 -12.40 -40.80 6.60
C THR A 239 -11.41 -40.98 5.45
N ILE A 240 -10.76 -39.88 5.02
CA ILE A 240 -9.70 -39.95 4.00
C ILE A 240 -8.58 -40.87 4.48
N LYS A 241 -8.11 -40.71 5.73
CA LYS A 241 -7.07 -41.57 6.31
C LYS A 241 -7.46 -43.05 6.32
N GLN A 242 -8.71 -43.40 6.65
CA GLN A 242 -9.18 -44.78 6.66
C GLN A 242 -9.28 -45.39 5.26
N SER A 243 -9.57 -44.57 4.24
CA SER A 243 -9.67 -45.01 2.85
C SER A 243 -8.31 -45.21 2.16
N VAL A 244 -7.21 -44.71 2.74
CA VAL A 244 -5.87 -44.75 2.15
C VAL A 244 -5.07 -45.93 2.69
N GLU A 245 -4.63 -46.82 1.78
CA GLU A 245 -3.74 -47.93 2.11
C GLU A 245 -2.35 -47.43 2.54
N MET A 246 -1.77 -48.05 3.58
CA MET A 246 -0.46 -47.70 4.18
C MET A 246 0.74 -47.76 3.22
N ARG A 247 0.59 -48.33 2.03
CA ARG A 247 1.67 -48.48 1.04
C ARG A 247 1.62 -47.44 -0.07
N ASN A 248 0.58 -46.60 -0.15
CA ASN A 248 0.40 -45.64 -1.22
C ASN A 248 0.91 -44.26 -0.83
N SER A 249 2.16 -43.96 -1.20
CA SER A 249 2.84 -42.69 -0.90
C SER A 249 2.12 -41.47 -1.49
N VAL A 250 1.51 -41.57 -2.67
CA VAL A 250 0.78 -40.46 -3.32
C VAL A 250 -0.44 -40.07 -2.50
N CYS A 251 -1.23 -41.05 -2.03
CA CYS A 251 -2.40 -40.80 -1.21
C CYS A 251 -2.04 -40.27 0.19
N HIS A 252 -0.89 -40.67 0.74
CA HIS A 252 -0.35 -40.07 1.95
C HIS A 252 -0.04 -38.58 1.76
N SER A 253 0.67 -38.19 0.69
CA SER A 253 0.93 -36.79 0.36
C SER A 253 -0.36 -36.00 0.12
N ALA A 254 -1.33 -36.57 -0.61
CA ALA A 254 -2.63 -35.94 -0.83
C ALA A 254 -3.38 -35.66 0.50
N THR A 255 -3.31 -36.57 1.47
CA THR A 255 -3.89 -36.38 2.80
C THR A 255 -3.21 -35.22 3.55
N ILE A 256 -1.88 -35.09 3.42
CA ILE A 256 -1.11 -34.01 4.05
C ILE A 256 -1.47 -32.67 3.40
N TYR A 257 -1.57 -32.60 2.08
CA TYR A 257 -2.01 -31.39 1.38
C TYR A 257 -3.44 -30.98 1.74
N ALA A 258 -4.36 -31.95 1.81
CA ALA A 258 -5.73 -31.68 2.24
C ALA A 258 -5.74 -31.05 3.65
N ASN A 259 -4.98 -31.61 4.59
CA ASN A 259 -4.83 -31.04 5.93
C ASN A 259 -4.20 -29.63 5.89
N ALA A 260 -3.14 -29.44 5.11
CA ALA A 260 -2.45 -28.15 4.99
C ALA A 260 -3.37 -27.05 4.43
N ILE A 261 -4.20 -27.37 3.44
CA ILE A 261 -5.17 -26.43 2.85
C ILE A 261 -6.30 -26.14 3.84
N MET A 262 -6.86 -27.16 4.49
CA MET A 262 -7.93 -26.98 5.48
C MET A 262 -7.49 -26.10 6.66
N HIS A 263 -6.25 -26.25 7.10
CA HIS A 263 -5.71 -25.54 8.27
C HIS A 263 -4.80 -24.34 7.91
N ALA A 264 -4.75 -23.91 6.64
CA ALA A 264 -3.90 -22.81 6.18
C ALA A 264 -4.17 -21.53 6.98
N GLY A 265 -3.10 -20.94 7.55
CA GLY A 265 -3.20 -19.70 8.34
C GLY A 265 -3.95 -19.85 9.68
N THR A 266 -4.36 -21.05 10.09
CA THR A 266 -5.07 -21.28 11.37
C THR A 266 -4.14 -21.68 12.51
N THR A 267 -2.84 -21.92 12.25
CA THR A 267 -1.83 -22.45 13.19
C THR A 267 -2.19 -23.74 13.94
N VAL A 268 -3.31 -24.39 13.59
CA VAL A 268 -3.74 -25.66 14.17
C VAL A 268 -2.97 -26.83 13.56
N ASP A 269 -2.21 -27.54 14.38
CA ASP A 269 -1.34 -28.66 13.96
C ASP A 269 -1.67 -30.00 14.63
N THR A 270 -2.85 -30.12 15.27
CA THR A 270 -3.30 -31.31 16.01
C THR A 270 -3.21 -32.60 15.18
N PHE A 271 -3.68 -32.55 13.93
CA PHE A 271 -3.61 -33.70 13.02
C PHE A 271 -2.18 -34.16 12.73
N LEU A 272 -1.22 -33.23 12.61
CA LEU A 272 0.18 -33.56 12.34
C LEU A 272 0.81 -34.24 13.54
N ARG A 273 0.54 -33.73 14.76
CA ARG A 273 1.01 -34.33 16.02
C ARG A 273 0.53 -35.77 16.18
N ASP A 274 -0.75 -36.02 15.89
CA ASP A 274 -1.35 -37.35 16.01
C ASP A 274 -0.84 -38.36 14.97
N ASN A 275 -0.24 -37.89 13.88
CA ASN A 275 0.18 -38.73 12.75
C ASN A 275 1.69 -38.71 12.49
N LEU A 276 2.50 -38.23 13.46
CA LEU A 276 3.95 -38.02 13.31
C LEU A 276 4.70 -39.24 12.76
N VAL A 277 4.37 -40.44 13.22
CA VAL A 277 5.00 -41.70 12.78
C VAL A 277 4.67 -42.04 11.32
N ARG A 278 3.44 -41.75 10.88
CA ARG A 278 3.00 -41.93 9.48
C ARG A 278 3.62 -40.87 8.56
N LEU A 279 3.86 -39.67 9.09
CA LEU A 279 4.52 -38.60 8.37
C LEU A 279 6.00 -38.92 8.16
N LEU A 280 6.74 -39.31 9.21
CA LEU A 280 8.17 -39.65 9.11
C LEU A 280 8.45 -40.81 8.14
N SER A 281 7.54 -41.79 8.06
CA SER A 281 7.65 -42.90 7.10
C SER A 281 7.38 -42.49 5.65
N GLY A 282 6.52 -41.49 5.41
CA GLY A 282 6.30 -40.90 4.08
C GLY A 282 7.32 -39.81 3.69
N LEU A 283 7.87 -39.09 4.67
CA LEU A 283 8.80 -37.96 4.48
C LEU A 283 10.20 -38.38 4.05
N ILE A 284 10.62 -39.62 4.29
CA ILE A 284 11.89 -40.16 3.75
C ILE A 284 11.92 -40.06 2.20
N PHE A 285 10.77 -39.90 1.53
CA PHE A 285 10.67 -39.71 0.08
C PHE A 285 10.37 -38.27 -0.38
N SER A 286 10.17 -37.29 0.52
CA SER A 286 9.71 -35.95 0.14
C SER A 286 10.22 -34.82 1.04
N PHE A 287 11.47 -34.91 1.50
CA PHE A 287 12.12 -33.84 2.29
C PHE A 287 12.24 -32.50 1.52
N THR A 288 12.19 -32.51 0.18
CA THR A 288 12.26 -31.30 -0.63
C THR A 288 10.93 -30.54 -0.75
N LEU A 289 9.77 -31.13 -0.41
CA LEU A 289 8.47 -30.45 -0.60
C LEU A 289 7.83 -29.91 0.69
N LEU A 290 8.17 -30.45 1.86
CA LEU A 290 7.62 -29.94 3.12
C LEU A 290 8.25 -28.59 3.50
N ASP A 291 9.55 -28.41 3.22
CA ASP A 291 10.20 -27.11 3.29
C ASP A 291 9.52 -26.13 2.34
N TYR A 292 9.24 -26.53 1.09
CA TYR A 292 8.50 -25.67 0.16
C TYR A 292 7.08 -25.36 0.62
N CYS A 293 6.35 -26.26 1.29
CA CYS A 293 4.98 -26.00 1.75
C CYS A 293 4.94 -25.12 3.00
N MET A 294 5.86 -25.30 3.95
CA MET A 294 6.04 -24.35 5.06
C MET A 294 6.51 -23.00 4.53
N TYR A 295 7.45 -22.97 3.58
CA TYR A 295 7.91 -21.74 2.93
C TYR A 295 6.80 -21.11 2.09
N TRP A 296 5.93 -21.88 1.43
CA TRP A 296 4.79 -21.36 0.69
C TRP A 296 3.74 -20.79 1.62
N VAL A 297 3.37 -21.47 2.70
CA VAL A 297 2.47 -20.89 3.71
C VAL A 297 3.10 -19.62 4.31
N TYR A 298 4.41 -19.61 4.57
CA TYR A 298 5.12 -18.42 5.04
C TYR A 298 5.21 -17.30 3.99
N LEU A 299 5.26 -17.63 2.70
CA LEU A 299 5.37 -16.70 1.57
C LEU A 299 4.00 -16.17 1.12
N THR A 300 2.95 -16.98 1.21
CA THR A 300 1.54 -16.59 0.99
C THR A 300 1.00 -15.74 2.13
N LEU A 301 1.64 -15.76 3.30
CA LEU A 301 1.42 -14.80 4.39
C LEU A 301 2.29 -13.54 4.28
N ARG A 302 3.20 -13.46 3.28
CA ARG A 302 4.14 -12.34 3.08
C ARG A 302 4.02 -11.67 1.70
N LEU A 303 3.04 -12.09 0.92
CA LEU A 303 2.53 -11.48 -0.32
C LEU A 303 1.10 -11.04 -0.05
#